data_AF-A0A6C0IEK8-F1
#
_entry.id   AF-A0A6C0IEK8-F1
#
_cell.length_a   1.000
_cell.length_b   1.000
_cell.length_c   1.000
_cell.angle_alpha   90.00
_cell.angle_beta   90.00
_cell.angle_gamma   90.00
#
_symmetry.space_group_name_H-M   'P 1'
#
loop_
_entity.id
_entity.type
_entity.pdbx_description
1 polymer ?
#
loop_
_entity_poly.entity_id
_entity_poly.type
_entity_poly.pdbx_seq_one_letter_code
_entity_poly.pdbx_strand_id
1 'polypeptide(L)'
;MIGEEFIEILYNTSYGGWGISDKAIELYKLRNVNDNSMALEYECHELLSRTDPILIQIYNELGDEMNTKCCKIRIKKIPKKYENYYYISEYDGKESIAIDFTNYKLDMVYNKITEILQSTNNNEIKIIKIEEFMSTLKCKDV
;
A
#
# COMPACT_ATOMS: atom_id res chain seq x y z
N MET A 1 -9.26 -13.48 18.30
CA MET A 1 -9.31 -12.14 17.69
C MET A 1 -8.26 -12.11 16.62
N ILE A 2 -8.64 -12.05 15.34
CA ILE A 2 -7.68 -11.73 14.28
C ILE A 2 -7.56 -10.21 14.31
N GLY A 3 -6.38 -9.70 14.69
CA GLY A 3 -6.13 -8.25 14.69
C GLY A 3 -6.22 -7.72 13.26
N GLU A 4 -6.58 -6.44 13.11
CA GLU A 4 -6.49 -5.79 11.79
C GLU A 4 -5.02 -5.81 11.34
N GLU A 5 -4.75 -6.39 10.17
CA GLU A 5 -3.43 -6.41 9.57
C GLU A 5 -3.16 -5.06 8.87
N PHE A 6 -1.91 -4.63 8.87
CA PHE A 6 -1.47 -3.38 8.26
C PHE A 6 -0.30 -3.62 7.32
N ILE A 7 -0.19 -2.78 6.29
CA ILE A 7 1.05 -2.62 5.53
C ILE A 7 1.74 -1.33 5.92
N GLU A 8 3.07 -1.34 5.81
CA GLU A 8 3.92 -0.18 6.02
C GLU A 8 4.37 0.37 4.66
N ILE A 9 4.18 1.66 4.46
CA ILE A 9 4.51 2.36 3.22
C ILE A 9 5.45 3.50 3.55
N LEU A 10 6.64 3.49 2.93
CA LEU A 10 7.57 4.60 3.02
C LEU A 10 7.13 5.72 2.09
N TYR A 11 7.20 6.96 2.57
CA TYR A 11 6.89 8.14 1.78
C TYR A 11 7.72 9.35 2.23
N ASN A 12 7.95 10.29 1.32
CA ASN A 12 8.67 11.51 1.57
C ASN A 12 7.73 12.62 2.10
N THR A 13 8.13 13.27 3.19
CA THR A 13 7.37 14.37 3.81
C THR A 13 7.97 15.76 3.55
N SER A 14 9.02 15.84 2.74
CA SER A 14 9.76 17.08 2.39
C SER A 14 9.59 17.44 0.91
N TYR A 15 9.90 18.67 0.51
CA TYR A 15 9.72 19.15 -0.86
C TYR A 15 10.85 18.74 -1.84
N GLY A 16 11.85 17.98 -1.38
CA GLY A 16 13.02 17.63 -2.19
C GLY A 16 12.95 16.33 -2.99
N GLY A 17 11.75 15.78 -3.16
CA GLY A 17 11.55 14.49 -3.83
C GLY A 17 12.00 13.28 -3.01
N TRP A 18 11.66 12.10 -3.50
CA TRP A 18 12.08 10.84 -2.91
C TRP A 18 13.59 10.65 -3.04
N GLY A 19 14.25 10.32 -1.93
CA GLY A 19 15.69 10.07 -1.91
C GLY A 19 16.11 9.27 -0.70
N ILE A 20 17.08 8.38 -0.90
CA ILE A 20 17.63 7.49 0.12
C ILE A 20 19.13 7.79 0.21
N SER A 21 19.68 7.83 1.43
CA SER A 21 21.09 8.10 1.65
C SER A 21 21.98 6.96 1.14
N ASP A 22 23.22 7.28 0.77
CA ASP A 22 24.21 6.29 0.29
C ASP A 22 24.38 5.13 1.29
N LYS A 23 24.43 5.45 2.59
CA LYS A 23 24.50 4.46 3.67
C LYS A 23 23.31 3.47 3.63
N ALA A 24 22.09 3.96 3.42
CA ALA A 24 20.92 3.11 3.34
C ALA A 24 20.92 2.25 2.05
N ILE A 25 21.42 2.79 0.94
CA ILE A 25 21.59 2.05 -0.32
C ILE A 25 22.64 0.95 -0.21
N GLU A 26 23.78 1.22 0.44
CA GLU A 26 24.80 0.21 0.72
C GLU A 26 24.21 -0.94 1.56
N LEU A 27 23.46 -0.63 2.62
CA LEU A 27 22.78 -1.65 3.43
C LEU A 27 21.75 -2.43 2.60
N TYR A 28 21.01 -1.77 1.72
CA TYR A 28 20.03 -2.42 0.86
C TYR A 28 20.71 -3.39 -0.13
N LYS A 29 21.78 -2.95 -0.80
CA LYS A 29 22.61 -3.79 -1.69
C LYS A 29 23.17 -5.02 -0.95
N LEU A 30 23.66 -4.84 0.28
CA LEU A 30 24.19 -5.92 1.12
C LEU A 30 23.14 -6.93 1.58
N ARG A 31 21.88 -6.52 1.72
CA ARG A 31 20.77 -7.38 2.18
C ARG A 31 20.01 -8.00 1.04
N ASN A 32 20.06 -7.39 -0.14
CA ASN A 32 19.37 -7.82 -1.34
C ASN A 32 20.36 -8.34 -2.39
N VAL A 33 21.29 -9.21 -1.98
CA VAL A 33 22.43 -9.69 -2.79
C VAL A 33 22.07 -10.41 -4.09
N ASN A 34 20.82 -10.83 -4.25
CA ASN A 34 20.33 -11.50 -5.46
C ASN A 34 19.48 -10.58 -6.36
N ASP A 35 19.32 -9.31 -5.97
CA ASP A 35 18.54 -8.36 -6.74
C ASP A 35 19.38 -7.73 -7.85
N ASN A 36 19.09 -8.16 -9.08
CA ASN A 36 19.64 -7.57 -10.31
C ASN A 36 18.66 -6.53 -10.90
N SER A 37 17.83 -5.89 -10.07
CA SER A 37 16.88 -4.89 -10.55
C SER A 37 17.59 -3.69 -11.17
N MET A 38 16.91 -3.11 -12.16
CA MET A 38 17.29 -1.86 -12.81
C MET A 38 17.47 -0.71 -11.79
N ALA A 39 16.77 -0.78 -10.64
CA ALA A 39 16.90 0.17 -9.54
C ALA A 39 18.32 0.17 -8.93
N LEU A 40 18.95 -1.00 -8.82
CA LEU A 40 20.30 -1.15 -8.29
C LEU A 40 21.38 -0.95 -9.34
N GLU A 41 21.14 -1.40 -10.57
CA GLU A 41 22.08 -1.28 -11.69
C GLU A 41 22.30 0.18 -12.11
N TYR A 42 21.24 0.99 -12.16
CA TYR A 42 21.30 2.39 -12.58
C TYR A 42 21.20 3.38 -11.42
N GLU A 43 21.28 2.91 -10.18
CA GLU A 43 21.08 3.73 -8.97
C GLU A 43 19.78 4.55 -9.00
N CYS A 44 18.77 4.01 -9.70
CA CYS A 44 17.46 4.62 -9.85
C CYS A 44 16.59 4.27 -8.66
N HIS A 45 16.89 4.88 -7.51
CA HIS A 45 16.23 4.64 -6.22
C HIS A 45 14.73 4.93 -6.23
N GLU A 46 14.24 5.68 -7.22
CA GLU A 46 12.82 5.93 -7.44
C GLU A 46 12.05 4.63 -7.74
N LEU A 47 12.70 3.64 -8.35
CA LEU A 47 12.12 2.35 -8.72
C LEU A 47 12.00 1.36 -7.54
N LEU A 48 12.60 1.67 -6.38
CA LEU A 48 12.46 0.82 -5.20
C LEU A 48 11.03 0.87 -4.66
N SER A 49 10.45 -0.30 -4.42
CA SER A 49 9.10 -0.40 -3.87
C SER A 49 9.03 0.27 -2.51
N ARG A 50 8.00 1.10 -2.31
CA ARG A 50 7.74 1.80 -1.03
C ARG A 50 7.30 0.86 0.09
N THR A 51 6.93 -0.36 -0.26
CA THR A 51 6.55 -1.43 0.66
C THR A 51 7.62 -2.52 0.74
N ASP A 52 8.81 -2.30 0.18
CA ASP A 52 9.89 -3.29 0.23
C ASP A 52 10.26 -3.61 1.69
N PRO A 53 10.15 -4.88 2.13
CA PRO A 53 10.45 -5.26 3.51
C PRO A 53 11.89 -4.97 3.96
N ILE A 54 12.86 -5.10 3.05
CA ILE A 54 14.28 -4.79 3.33
C ILE A 54 14.42 -3.29 3.54
N LEU A 55 13.77 -2.48 2.71
CA LEU A 55 13.83 -1.04 2.81
C LEU A 55 13.15 -0.51 4.09
N ILE A 56 12.01 -1.10 4.47
CA ILE A 56 11.33 -0.83 5.74
C ILE A 56 12.22 -1.21 6.93
N GLN A 57 12.88 -2.37 6.86
CA GLN A 57 13.83 -2.77 7.91
C GLN A 57 14.96 -1.76 8.05
N ILE A 58 15.54 -1.30 6.93
CA ILE A 58 16.61 -0.29 6.94
C ILE A 58 16.11 1.03 7.53
N TYR A 59 14.89 1.45 7.19
CA TYR A 59 14.28 2.63 7.82
C TYR A 59 14.17 2.47 9.34
N ASN A 60 13.69 1.32 9.81
CA ASN A 60 13.54 1.06 11.24
C ASN A 60 14.89 1.06 12.00
N GLU A 61 15.98 0.74 11.32
CA GLU A 61 17.33 0.76 11.89
C GLU A 61 17.99 2.15 11.84
N LEU A 62 17.87 2.86 10.72
CA LEU A 62 18.58 4.13 10.47
C LEU A 62 17.77 5.38 10.85
N GLY A 63 16.44 5.28 10.85
CA GLY A 63 15.56 6.42 11.04
C GLY A 63 15.91 7.58 10.10
N ASP A 64 16.27 8.72 10.69
CA ASP A 64 16.59 9.93 9.91
C ASP A 64 17.94 9.86 9.16
N GLU A 65 18.83 8.91 9.47
CA GLU A 65 20.08 8.70 8.68
C GLU A 65 19.82 8.12 7.29
N MET A 66 18.60 7.63 7.03
CA MET A 66 18.16 7.21 5.71
C MET A 66 17.88 8.40 4.77
N ASN A 67 17.70 9.59 5.32
CA ASN A 67 17.32 10.78 4.55
C ASN A 67 18.51 11.36 3.77
N THR A 68 18.22 11.94 2.61
CA THR A 68 19.13 12.88 1.94
C THR A 68 18.93 14.30 2.49
N LYS A 69 19.77 15.25 2.06
CA LYS A 69 19.68 16.67 2.47
C LYS A 69 18.33 17.36 2.16
N CYS A 70 17.57 16.86 1.18
CA CYS A 70 16.30 17.46 0.76
C CYS A 70 15.09 16.55 1.01
N CYS A 71 15.29 15.33 1.51
CA CYS A 71 14.24 14.33 1.69
C CYS A 71 13.95 14.09 3.18
N LYS A 72 12.72 13.67 3.51
CA LYS A 72 12.35 13.25 4.87
C LYS A 72 11.42 12.04 4.83
N ILE A 73 12.00 10.86 4.87
CA ILE A 73 11.31 9.57 4.76
C ILE A 73 10.56 9.25 6.05
N ARG A 74 9.32 8.80 5.93
CA ARG A 74 8.48 8.35 7.04
C ARG A 74 7.72 7.08 6.65
N ILE A 75 7.29 6.30 7.64
CA ILE A 75 6.38 5.17 7.44
C ILE A 75 4.95 5.62 7.74
N LYS A 76 4.03 5.27 6.84
CA LYS A 76 2.59 5.30 7.09
C LYS A 76 2.06 3.88 7.11
N LYS A 77 1.23 3.56 8.11
CA LYS A 77 0.50 2.30 8.20
C LYS A 77 -0.89 2.47 7.63
N ILE A 78 -1.29 1.56 6.75
CA ILE A 78 -2.69 1.46 6.29
C ILE A 78 -3.19 0.03 6.45
N PRO A 79 -4.50 -0.18 6.69
CA PRO A 79 -5.06 -1.52 6.74
C PRO A 79 -4.75 -2.34 5.48
N LYS A 80 -4.39 -3.62 5.64
CA LYS A 80 -4.02 -4.55 4.56
C LYS A 80 -5.09 -4.66 3.47
N LYS A 81 -6.37 -4.54 3.84
CA LYS A 81 -7.51 -4.49 2.90
C LYS A 81 -7.42 -3.36 1.85
N TYR A 82 -6.59 -2.35 2.08
CA TYR A 82 -6.36 -1.22 1.16
C TYR A 82 -5.05 -1.33 0.37
N GLU A 83 -4.32 -2.44 0.46
CA GLU A 83 -3.02 -2.62 -0.21
C GLU A 83 -3.06 -2.36 -1.71
N ASN A 84 -4.12 -2.79 -2.39
CA ASN A 84 -4.28 -2.59 -3.84
C ASN A 84 -5.06 -1.30 -4.19
N TYR A 85 -5.37 -0.49 -3.19
CA TYR A 85 -6.25 0.68 -3.32
C TYR A 85 -5.62 1.96 -2.80
N TYR A 86 -4.33 1.95 -2.44
CA TYR A 86 -3.64 3.18 -2.08
C TYR A 86 -2.85 3.72 -3.27
N TYR A 87 -2.61 5.02 -3.24
CA TYR A 87 -1.69 5.68 -4.15
C TYR A 87 -0.91 6.76 -3.40
N ILE A 88 0.23 7.11 -3.98
CA ILE A 88 1.07 8.20 -3.51
C ILE A 88 0.70 9.43 -4.33
N SER A 89 0.10 10.42 -3.67
CA SER A 89 -0.07 11.76 -4.23
C SER A 89 1.17 12.57 -3.91
N GLU A 90 1.70 13.30 -4.89
CA GLU A 90 2.92 14.08 -4.78
C GLU A 90 2.66 15.53 -5.20
N TYR A 91 3.17 16.48 -4.42
CA TYR A 91 3.19 17.90 -4.76
C TYR A 91 4.52 18.52 -4.36
N ASP A 92 5.31 18.90 -5.36
CA ASP A 92 6.65 19.48 -5.23
C ASP A 92 7.56 18.60 -4.34
N GLY A 93 7.73 17.34 -4.71
CA GLY A 93 8.47 16.30 -4.00
C GLY A 93 7.79 15.77 -2.72
N LYS A 94 6.85 16.51 -2.12
CA LYS A 94 6.20 16.11 -0.88
C LYS A 94 5.07 15.14 -1.16
N GLU A 95 5.17 13.95 -0.58
CA GLU A 95 4.25 12.84 -0.82
C GLU A 95 3.16 12.74 0.27
N SER A 96 2.04 12.12 -0.09
CA SER A 96 0.93 11.78 0.80
C SER A 96 0.27 10.48 0.34
N ILE A 97 0.06 9.54 1.26
CA ILE A 97 -0.69 8.31 0.98
C ILE A 97 -2.19 8.57 1.05
N ALA A 98 -2.87 8.36 -0.06
CA ALA A 98 -4.33 8.41 -0.17
C ALA A 98 -4.90 7.03 -0.51
N ILE A 99 -6.16 6.80 -0.19
CA ILE A 99 -6.88 5.55 -0.47
C ILE A 99 -8.00 5.85 -1.46
N ASP A 100 -8.07 5.06 -2.52
CA ASP A 100 -9.19 5.00 -3.45
C ASP A 100 -10.33 4.16 -2.86
N PHE A 101 -11.12 4.81 -2.01
CA PHE A 101 -12.29 4.17 -1.40
C PHE A 101 -13.37 3.82 -2.43
N THR A 102 -13.38 4.46 -3.60
CA THR A 102 -14.38 4.20 -4.64
C THR A 102 -14.12 2.86 -5.29
N ASN A 103 -12.90 2.62 -5.77
CA ASN A 103 -12.53 1.33 -6.37
C ASN A 103 -12.56 0.20 -5.34
N TYR A 104 -12.14 0.47 -4.09
CA TYR A 104 -12.27 -0.50 -3.00
C TYR A 104 -13.74 -0.93 -2.77
N LYS A 105 -14.66 0.03 -2.68
CA LYS A 105 -16.09 -0.27 -2.48
C LYS A 105 -16.67 -1.03 -3.67
N LEU A 106 -16.29 -0.64 -4.89
CA LEU A 106 -16.76 -1.30 -6.11
C LEU A 106 -16.32 -2.77 -6.15
N ASP A 107 -15.04 -3.06 -5.92
CA ASP A 107 -14.53 -4.42 -5.89
C ASP A 107 -15.13 -5.25 -4.75
N MET A 108 -15.34 -4.64 -3.57
CA MET A 108 -16.03 -5.30 -2.46
C MET A 108 -17.43 -5.76 -2.87
N VAL A 109 -18.20 -4.90 -3.55
CA VAL A 109 -19.54 -5.24 -4.05
C VAL A 109 -19.47 -6.32 -5.13
N TYR A 110 -18.59 -6.14 -6.12
CA TYR A 110 -18.41 -7.08 -7.22
C TYR A 110 -18.04 -8.48 -6.73
N ASN A 111 -17.05 -8.57 -5.84
CA ASN A 111 -16.57 -9.83 -5.28
C ASN A 111 -17.66 -10.53 -4.47
N LYS A 112 -18.42 -9.77 -3.66
CA LYS A 112 -19.48 -10.37 -2.84
C LYS A 112 -20.63 -10.91 -3.68
N ILE A 113 -21.06 -10.17 -4.69
CA ILE A 113 -22.09 -10.64 -5.63
C ILE A 113 -21.59 -11.87 -6.38
N THR A 114 -20.35 -11.84 -6.87
CA THR A 114 -19.73 -12.98 -7.58
C THR A 114 -19.69 -14.23 -6.70
N GLU A 115 -19.29 -14.11 -5.43
CA GLU A 115 -19.31 -15.21 -4.45
C GLU A 115 -20.72 -15.81 -4.31
N ILE A 116 -21.75 -14.98 -4.19
CA ILE A 116 -23.14 -15.44 -4.07
C ILE A 116 -23.57 -16.17 -5.35
N LEU A 117 -23.28 -15.61 -6.52
CA LEU A 117 -23.64 -16.20 -7.81
C LEU A 117 -22.96 -17.55 -8.07
N GLN A 118 -21.70 -17.70 -7.64
CA GLN A 118 -20.92 -18.94 -7.78
C GLN A 118 -21.26 -20.00 -6.73
N SER A 119 -22.01 -19.65 -5.67
CA SER A 119 -22.42 -20.62 -4.65
C SER A 119 -23.34 -21.72 -5.20
N THR A 120 -23.36 -22.87 -4.54
CA THR A 120 -24.21 -24.03 -4.90
C THR A 120 -25.70 -23.85 -4.58
N ASN A 121 -26.09 -22.67 -4.06
CA ASN A 121 -27.47 -22.36 -3.73
C ASN A 121 -28.36 -22.30 -4.99
N ASN A 122 -29.66 -22.54 -4.82
CA ASN A 122 -30.63 -22.29 -5.88
C ASN A 122 -30.78 -20.77 -6.13
N ASN A 123 -31.43 -20.40 -7.23
CA ASN A 123 -31.54 -19.00 -7.66
C ASN A 123 -32.34 -18.13 -6.68
N GLU A 124 -33.39 -18.66 -6.02
CA GLU A 124 -34.18 -17.91 -5.04
C GLU A 124 -33.34 -17.49 -3.83
N ILE A 125 -32.54 -18.42 -3.30
CA ILE A 125 -31.62 -18.16 -2.18
C ILE A 125 -30.54 -17.15 -2.60
N LYS A 126 -30.04 -17.22 -3.84
CA LYS A 126 -29.07 -16.26 -4.36
C LYS A 126 -29.64 -14.85 -4.42
N ILE A 127 -30.88 -14.70 -4.87
CA ILE A 127 -31.58 -13.40 -4.92
C ILE A 127 -31.71 -12.82 -3.51
N ILE A 128 -32.23 -13.60 -2.55
CA ILE A 128 -32.40 -13.16 -1.16
C ILE A 128 -31.06 -12.67 -0.57
N LYS A 129 -29.98 -13.42 -0.76
CA LYS A 129 -28.64 -13.04 -0.27
C LYS A 129 -28.11 -11.75 -0.89
N ILE A 130 -28.38 -11.52 -2.18
CA ILE A 130 -27.99 -10.26 -2.86
C ILE A 130 -28.80 -9.10 -2.28
N GLU A 131 -30.11 -9.26 -2.09
CA GLU A 131 -30.97 -8.24 -1.51
C GLU A 131 -30.56 -7.87 -0.08
N GLU A 132 -30.27 -8.87 0.75
CA GLU A 132 -29.73 -8.68 2.10
C GLU A 132 -28.41 -7.90 2.06
N PHE A 133 -27.46 -8.33 1.22
CA PHE A 133 -26.17 -7.65 1.07
C PHE A 133 -26.34 -6.19 0.63
N MET A 134 -27.14 -5.92 -0.41
CA MET A 134 -27.39 -4.56 -0.91
C MET A 134 -28.06 -3.68 0.15
N SER A 135 -28.90 -4.26 1.02
CA SER A 135 -29.52 -3.55 2.14
C SER A 135 -28.49 -3.09 3.18
N THR A 136 -27.43 -3.88 3.42
CA THR A 136 -26.34 -3.49 4.34
C THR A 136 -25.51 -2.30 3.83
N LEU A 137 -25.47 -2.08 2.51
CA LEU A 137 -24.72 -0.97 1.92
C LEU A 137 -25.45 0.37 2.08
N LYS A 138 -26.78 0.36 2.03
CA LYS A 138 -27.62 1.58 2.14
C LYS A 138 -27.67 2.17 3.56
N CYS A 139 -27.39 1.38 4.60
CA CYS A 139 -27.45 1.84 5.99
C CYS A 139 -26.19 2.58 6.49
N LYS A 140 -25.17 2.81 5.65
CA LYS A 140 -23.89 3.41 6.07
C LYS A 140 -23.72 4.89 5.70
N ASP A 141 -24.75 5.53 5.15
CA ASP A 141 -24.78 6.98 4.88
C ASP A 141 -25.63 7.70 5.96
N VAL A 142 -25.13 7.75 7.21
CA VAL A 142 -25.60 8.67 8.28
C VAL A 142 -24.38 9.17 9.06
#